data_AF-A0A7X8WIZ7-F1
#
_entry.id   AF-A0A7X8WIZ7-F1
#
_cell.length_a   1.000
_cell.length_b   1.000
_cell.length_c   1.000
_cell.angle_alpha   90.00
_cell.angle_beta   90.00
_cell.angle_gamma   90.00
#
_symmetry.space_group_name_H-M   'P 1'
#
loop_
_entity.id
_entity.type
_entity.pdbx_description
1 polymer ?
#
loop_
_entity_poly.entity_id
_entity_poly.type
_entity_poly.pdbx_seq_one_letter_code
_entity_poly.pdbx_strand_id
1 'polypeptide(L)'
;MTKRTVIIIFLFTLMLVMVPSLWSYSSTEHSPLEIPRTNIDPTTNFFTQPLDQTPVATSPDPDEPLSKTYQNKAYEKIAENDDLILFLHPISLGIAIYDKKAQYHWYSSYPDFENASYSTGVKNQIASGVQIECFETTSSELIEIVRYSSDVAERTVHIETLSDGCLISLNFTKIGISFKVKIAIDGRNLITTFLQDSLEEVPIKIATYEKKYKLKSITFFPYLGSNNYQINAYAMIPDGSGALIRYTDEEYQTAYIKRIYGSDYGIQERSQLSGHLSNQQTVTMPIYGINHGYNQAAILAQITKGSGSSELHAYPYMYNNLNLNRTFFKYLARDRFLVFMTTADRNSISLINSEVYPTDFEVQYTFLAKDDANYVGMAKAYRENLALKSQTPGDIPLKADVIAQDYKPGLFGKKFITMTNYRDLQSIVGDLVSRQVNNLEITYIGWNKNGYYGNLPLKPKVSRRLGGKKDFNMLMDYLDELEIELYSYQNPLATSKSPLSSPIIKRTNLQPFVYRFDSSLNTTGYHLNPSVLADNILKYLKEYQKLGIRNLNLSYVGEAGYSYLYKGNEVYREQMFKIVEDEIKQLSMFNLGMNNPNSY
;
A
#
# COMPACT_ATOMS: atom_id res chain seq x y z
N MET A 1 -50.51 22.82 -44.68
CA MET A 1 -50.28 21.35 -44.67
C MET A 1 -51.40 20.66 -43.91
N THR A 2 -52.10 19.71 -44.52
CA THR A 2 -53.14 18.91 -43.83
C THR A 2 -52.48 17.95 -42.83
N LYS A 3 -53.19 17.57 -41.74
CA LYS A 3 -52.67 16.65 -40.70
C LYS A 3 -52.07 15.35 -41.26
N ARG A 4 -52.59 14.85 -42.39
CA ARG A 4 -52.04 13.68 -43.11
C ARG A 4 -50.63 13.94 -43.69
N THR A 5 -50.36 15.14 -44.17
CA THR A 5 -49.06 15.50 -44.77
C THR A 5 -47.97 15.58 -43.69
N VAL A 6 -48.31 16.08 -42.50
CA VAL A 6 -47.37 16.16 -41.37
C VAL A 6 -47.04 14.76 -40.81
N ILE A 7 -48.02 13.86 -40.73
CA ILE A 7 -47.79 12.48 -40.27
C ILE A 7 -46.91 11.70 -41.26
N ILE A 8 -47.12 11.86 -42.56
CA ILE A 8 -46.30 11.18 -43.58
C ILE A 8 -44.86 11.70 -43.55
N ILE A 9 -44.64 13.01 -43.40
CA ILE A 9 -43.29 13.58 -43.31
C ILE A 9 -42.60 13.16 -42.00
N PHE A 10 -43.34 13.04 -40.90
CA PHE A 10 -42.80 12.56 -39.62
C PHE A 10 -42.43 11.06 -39.68
N LEU A 11 -43.23 10.23 -40.35
CA LEU A 11 -42.91 8.81 -40.58
C LEU A 11 -41.71 8.63 -41.53
N PHE A 12 -41.59 9.47 -42.56
CA PHE A 12 -40.45 9.44 -43.48
C PHE A 12 -39.16 9.93 -42.82
N THR A 13 -39.21 10.96 -41.97
CA THR A 13 -38.05 11.39 -41.17
C THR A 13 -37.67 10.37 -40.10
N LEU A 14 -38.65 9.67 -39.50
CA LEU A 14 -38.36 8.57 -38.56
C LEU A 14 -37.72 7.36 -39.26
N MET A 15 -38.12 7.02 -40.50
CA MET A 15 -37.48 5.97 -41.31
C MET A 15 -36.09 6.38 -41.81
N LEU A 16 -35.86 7.64 -42.20
CA LEU A 16 -34.53 8.10 -42.64
C LEU A 16 -33.52 8.23 -41.49
N VAL A 17 -33.98 8.49 -40.25
CA VAL A 17 -33.09 8.50 -39.06
C VAL A 17 -32.82 7.09 -38.53
N MET A 18 -33.66 6.10 -38.87
CA MET A 18 -33.48 4.69 -38.49
C MET A 18 -32.57 3.87 -39.44
N VAL A 19 -32.21 4.40 -40.60
CA VAL A 19 -31.36 3.72 -41.61
C VAL A 19 -30.14 4.60 -41.88
N PRO A 20 -29.13 4.60 -40.98
CA PRO A 20 -28.15 3.52 -40.97
C PRO A 20 -27.69 3.12 -39.56
N SER A 21 -28.28 2.06 -39.01
CA SER A 21 -27.60 1.19 -38.04
C SER A 21 -27.71 -0.26 -38.50
N LEU A 22 -27.45 -0.48 -39.79
CA LEU A 22 -27.18 -1.81 -40.34
C LEU A 22 -25.79 -2.23 -39.87
N TRP A 23 -25.79 -2.94 -38.75
CA TRP A 23 -25.08 -4.21 -38.55
C TRP A 23 -23.79 -4.37 -39.38
N SER A 24 -22.68 -3.85 -38.84
CA SER A 24 -21.40 -4.52 -38.99
C SER A 24 -21.30 -5.57 -37.89
N TYR A 25 -21.93 -6.72 -38.09
CA TYR A 25 -21.55 -7.92 -37.34
C TYR A 25 -20.35 -8.52 -38.05
N SER A 26 -19.14 -8.02 -37.76
CA SER A 26 -17.96 -8.81 -38.08
C SER A 26 -17.97 -9.97 -37.09
N SER A 27 -18.36 -11.16 -37.55
CA SER A 27 -17.95 -12.38 -36.87
C SER A 27 -16.43 -12.47 -37.00
N THR A 28 -15.71 -11.80 -36.11
CA THR A 28 -14.32 -12.14 -35.85
C THR A 28 -14.37 -13.55 -35.26
N GLU A 29 -14.10 -14.55 -36.09
CA GLU A 29 -13.64 -15.84 -35.61
C GLU A 29 -12.41 -15.56 -34.75
N HIS A 30 -12.58 -15.60 -33.43
CA HIS A 30 -11.45 -15.69 -32.55
C HIS A 30 -10.81 -17.04 -32.84
N SER A 31 -9.65 -17.02 -33.50
CA SER A 31 -8.78 -18.19 -33.54
C SER A 31 -8.66 -18.71 -32.10
N PRO A 32 -8.78 -20.03 -31.87
CA PRO A 32 -8.60 -20.57 -30.53
C PRO A 32 -7.30 -20.01 -29.97
N LEU A 33 -7.37 -19.51 -28.74
CA LEU A 33 -6.21 -19.02 -28.01
C LEU A 33 -5.19 -20.17 -27.95
N GLU A 34 -4.23 -20.16 -28.87
CA GLU A 34 -3.02 -20.95 -28.73
C GLU A 34 -2.23 -20.29 -27.63
N ILE A 35 -2.50 -20.70 -26.39
CA ILE A 35 -1.66 -20.36 -25.25
C ILE A 35 -0.36 -21.14 -25.51
N PRO A 36 0.77 -20.47 -25.84
CA PRO A 36 2.03 -21.18 -25.95
C PRO A 36 2.25 -21.89 -24.63
N ARG A 37 2.47 -23.20 -24.67
CA ARG A 37 2.85 -23.97 -23.48
C ARG A 37 4.24 -23.49 -23.06
N THR A 38 4.28 -22.45 -22.25
CA THR A 38 5.45 -22.17 -21.42
C THR A 38 5.51 -23.29 -20.39
N ASN A 39 6.40 -24.25 -20.60
CA ASN A 39 6.86 -25.10 -19.52
C ASN A 39 7.62 -24.20 -18.55
N ILE A 40 6.88 -23.61 -17.61
CA ILE A 40 7.47 -22.98 -16.44
C ILE A 40 7.96 -24.16 -15.60
N ASP A 41 9.26 -24.35 -15.51
CA ASP A 41 9.83 -25.27 -14.53
C ASP A 41 9.73 -24.57 -13.16
N PRO A 42 8.81 -24.99 -12.26
CA PRO A 42 8.61 -24.35 -10.96
C PRO A 42 9.79 -24.59 -10.01
N THR A 43 10.75 -25.46 -10.38
CA THR A 43 11.98 -25.71 -9.63
C THR A 43 13.13 -24.82 -10.09
N THR A 44 13.01 -24.21 -11.27
CA THR A 44 14.01 -23.25 -11.73
C THR A 44 13.89 -21.98 -10.94
N ASN A 45 15.00 -21.63 -10.32
CA ASN A 45 15.17 -20.41 -9.55
C ASN A 45 15.38 -19.21 -10.51
N PHE A 46 14.49 -19.09 -11.50
CA PHE A 46 14.53 -18.12 -12.60
C PHE A 46 14.75 -16.68 -12.10
N PHE A 47 14.33 -16.41 -10.86
CA PHE A 47 14.46 -15.12 -10.18
C PHE A 47 15.65 -15.01 -9.20
N THR A 48 16.20 -16.09 -8.63
CA THR A 48 17.38 -15.96 -7.75
C THR A 48 18.69 -15.80 -8.50
N GLN A 49 18.78 -16.17 -9.78
CA GLN A 49 20.05 -16.27 -10.53
C GLN A 49 21.22 -16.66 -9.61
N PRO A 50 21.26 -17.90 -9.09
CA PRO A 50 22.23 -18.33 -8.06
C PRO A 50 23.66 -18.49 -8.62
N LEU A 51 23.97 -17.81 -9.73
CA LEU A 51 25.24 -17.91 -10.45
C LEU A 51 26.35 -17.15 -9.73
N ASP A 52 26.01 -16.06 -9.03
CA ASP A 52 26.95 -15.39 -8.14
C ASP A 52 26.74 -15.92 -6.71
N GLN A 53 27.70 -16.69 -6.23
CA GLN A 53 27.79 -17.19 -4.85
C GLN A 53 28.96 -16.55 -4.11
N THR A 54 29.50 -15.45 -4.62
CA THR A 54 30.64 -14.77 -4.02
C THR A 54 30.30 -14.40 -2.58
N PRO A 55 31.07 -14.89 -1.60
CA PRO A 55 30.78 -14.64 -0.21
C PRO A 55 31.11 -13.20 0.16
N VAL A 56 30.33 -12.61 1.06
CA VAL A 56 30.69 -11.37 1.74
C VAL A 56 31.62 -11.66 2.92
N ALA A 57 32.47 -10.68 3.23
CA ALA A 57 33.36 -10.77 4.38
C ALA A 57 32.56 -10.86 5.69
N THR A 58 32.81 -11.92 6.45
CA THR A 58 32.29 -12.11 7.81
C THR A 58 33.41 -11.83 8.82
N SER A 59 33.05 -11.33 10.00
CA SER A 59 34.01 -11.03 11.07
C SER A 59 33.59 -11.76 12.35
N PRO A 60 34.43 -12.63 12.91
CA PRO A 60 34.13 -13.30 14.17
C PRO A 60 34.29 -12.37 15.39
N ASP A 61 34.93 -11.21 15.22
CA ASP A 61 35.15 -10.24 16.30
C ASP A 61 33.91 -9.36 16.49
N PRO A 62 33.11 -9.55 17.56
CA PRO A 62 31.89 -8.77 17.77
C PRO A 62 32.16 -7.29 18.06
N ASP A 63 33.38 -6.94 18.48
CA ASP A 63 33.73 -5.60 18.96
C ASP A 63 34.39 -4.74 17.87
N GLU A 64 34.43 -5.21 16.61
CA GLU A 64 34.94 -4.47 15.44
C GLU A 64 34.37 -3.03 15.36
N PRO A 65 33.07 -2.76 15.60
CA PRO A 65 32.52 -1.41 15.57
C PRO A 65 33.18 -0.44 16.56
N LEU A 66 33.72 -0.91 17.68
CA LEU A 66 34.38 -0.06 18.69
C LEU A 66 35.69 0.55 18.19
N SER A 67 36.28 -0.02 17.13
CA SER A 67 37.50 0.51 16.50
C SER A 67 37.22 1.57 15.42
N LYS A 68 35.97 1.66 14.95
CA LYS A 68 35.57 2.59 13.87
C LYS A 68 35.20 3.94 14.47
N THR A 69 35.81 5.00 13.96
CA THR A 69 35.58 6.36 14.45
C THR A 69 34.94 7.25 13.39
N TYR A 70 33.97 8.08 13.78
CA TYR A 70 33.47 9.18 12.97
C TYR A 70 33.50 10.49 13.79
N GLN A 71 34.06 11.54 13.22
CA GLN A 71 34.33 12.81 13.93
C GLN A 71 35.07 12.60 15.27
N ASN A 72 36.08 11.73 15.28
CA ASN A 72 36.91 11.37 16.45
C ASN A 72 36.15 10.72 17.63
N LYS A 73 34.96 10.17 17.39
CA LYS A 73 34.23 9.34 18.36
C LYS A 73 34.03 7.94 17.81
N ALA A 74 34.13 6.93 18.67
CA ALA A 74 33.85 5.55 18.31
C ALA A 74 32.38 5.20 18.58
N TYR A 75 31.95 4.04 18.08
CA TYR A 75 30.71 3.43 18.54
C TYR A 75 30.81 3.00 20.01
N GLU A 76 29.67 2.99 20.68
CA GLU A 76 29.50 2.49 22.05
C GLU A 76 28.53 1.32 22.05
N LYS A 77 28.84 0.26 22.79
CA LYS A 77 27.94 -0.88 22.98
C LYS A 77 26.79 -0.48 23.92
N ILE A 78 25.56 -0.58 23.44
CA ILE A 78 24.36 -0.12 24.16
C ILE A 78 23.55 -1.27 24.75
N ALA A 79 23.39 -2.37 24.00
CA ALA A 79 22.61 -3.53 24.45
C ALA A 79 23.12 -4.82 23.81
N GLU A 80 22.82 -5.94 24.44
CA GLU A 80 23.15 -7.29 23.95
C GLU A 80 22.09 -8.28 24.44
N ASN A 81 21.70 -9.21 23.56
CA ASN A 81 20.88 -10.38 23.89
C ASN A 81 21.53 -11.65 23.29
N ASP A 82 20.83 -12.78 23.31
CA ASP A 82 21.38 -14.06 22.82
C ASP A 82 21.72 -14.06 21.31
N ASP A 83 21.06 -13.22 20.52
CA ASP A 83 21.16 -13.18 19.06
C ASP A 83 21.99 -12.00 18.53
N LEU A 84 21.88 -10.83 19.16
CA LEU A 84 22.33 -9.54 18.64
C LEU A 84 23.15 -8.75 19.66
N ILE A 85 24.08 -7.94 19.15
CA ILE A 85 24.73 -6.85 19.90
C ILE A 85 24.45 -5.54 19.19
N LEU A 86 23.92 -4.56 19.92
CA LEU A 86 23.61 -3.21 19.44
C LEU A 86 24.69 -2.23 19.86
N PHE A 87 25.26 -1.55 18.87
CA PHE A 87 26.18 -0.43 19.05
C PHE A 87 25.56 0.86 18.51
N LEU A 88 25.83 1.99 19.16
CA LEU A 88 25.37 3.32 18.78
C LEU A 88 26.55 4.28 18.69
N HIS A 89 26.57 5.10 17.65
CA HIS A 89 27.52 6.19 17.51
C HIS A 89 26.94 7.46 18.17
N PRO A 90 27.58 8.03 19.21
CA PRO A 90 26.97 9.09 20.03
C PRO A 90 26.73 10.41 19.29
N ILE A 91 27.53 10.69 18.24
CA ILE A 91 27.39 11.91 17.42
C ILE A 91 26.35 11.75 16.29
N SER A 92 26.53 10.77 15.40
CA SER A 92 25.68 10.62 14.22
C SER A 92 24.36 9.90 14.51
N LEU A 93 24.27 9.23 15.67
CA LEU A 93 23.23 8.27 16.03
C LEU A 93 23.10 7.10 15.05
N GLY A 94 24.10 6.89 14.20
CA GLY A 94 24.20 5.66 13.43
C GLY A 94 24.40 4.46 14.35
N ILE A 95 23.94 3.30 13.93
CA ILE A 95 24.07 2.04 14.66
C ILE A 95 24.98 1.07 13.92
N ALA A 96 25.52 0.12 14.68
CA ALA A 96 26.02 -1.14 14.14
C ALA A 96 25.35 -2.29 14.90
N ILE A 97 25.02 -3.37 14.19
CA ILE A 97 24.44 -4.58 14.77
C ILE A 97 25.37 -5.74 14.45
N TYR A 98 25.81 -6.48 15.47
CA TYR A 98 26.45 -7.77 15.27
C TYR A 98 25.40 -8.88 15.35
N ASP A 99 25.16 -9.59 14.24
CA ASP A 99 24.35 -10.81 14.22
C ASP A 99 25.23 -12.01 14.56
N LYS A 100 25.08 -12.55 15.78
CA LYS A 100 25.90 -13.65 16.29
C LYS A 100 25.74 -14.93 15.47
N LYS A 101 24.56 -15.15 14.87
CA LYS A 101 24.30 -16.36 14.06
C LYS A 101 24.93 -16.29 12.68
N ALA A 102 24.99 -15.09 12.10
CA ALA A 102 25.63 -14.83 10.81
C ALA A 102 27.14 -14.51 10.94
N GLN A 103 27.60 -14.13 12.14
CA GLN A 103 28.93 -13.56 12.37
C GLN A 103 29.20 -12.36 11.45
N TYR A 104 28.22 -11.47 11.37
CA TYR A 104 28.18 -10.39 10.39
C TYR A 104 27.78 -9.06 11.04
N HIS A 105 28.44 -7.98 10.63
CA HIS A 105 28.14 -6.62 11.08
C HIS A 105 27.27 -5.88 10.07
N TRP A 106 26.12 -5.42 10.54
CA TRP A 106 25.27 -4.49 9.80
C TRP A 106 25.51 -3.08 10.29
N TYR A 107 25.85 -2.17 9.38
CA TYR A 107 26.06 -0.76 9.69
C TYR A 107 24.93 0.09 9.10
N SER A 108 24.47 1.10 9.85
CA SER A 108 23.55 2.11 9.36
C SER A 108 24.19 3.20 8.51
N SER A 109 25.48 3.06 8.22
CA SER A 109 26.30 3.91 7.37
C SER A 109 27.20 3.00 6.54
N TYR A 110 27.47 3.38 5.29
CA TYR A 110 28.39 2.61 4.46
C TYR A 110 29.80 2.69 5.05
N PRO A 111 30.47 1.57 5.43
CA PRO A 111 31.70 1.62 6.24
C PRO A 111 32.84 2.48 5.67
N ASP A 112 33.01 2.51 4.34
CA ASP A 112 34.12 3.23 3.69
C ASP A 112 33.77 4.65 3.22
N PHE A 113 32.64 5.20 3.67
CA PHE A 113 32.17 6.52 3.23
C PHE A 113 33.12 7.68 3.55
N GLU A 114 33.97 7.54 4.57
CA GLU A 114 34.97 8.56 4.92
C GLU A 114 36.10 8.66 3.89
N ASN A 115 36.49 7.53 3.31
CA ASN A 115 37.51 7.43 2.27
C ASN A 115 36.97 7.78 0.88
N ALA A 116 35.64 7.72 0.70
CA ALA A 116 35.00 8.10 -0.54
C ALA A 116 35.10 9.61 -0.82
N SER A 117 35.13 9.96 -2.11
CA SER A 117 35.19 11.34 -2.61
C SER A 117 33.85 12.08 -2.52
N TYR A 118 33.25 12.06 -1.33
CA TYR A 118 32.01 12.76 -1.01
C TYR A 118 32.27 14.12 -0.35
N SER A 119 31.36 15.08 -0.57
CA SER A 119 31.36 16.33 0.18
C SER A 119 31.05 16.07 1.66
N THR A 120 31.46 16.97 2.55
CA THR A 120 31.18 16.86 4.00
C THR A 120 29.68 16.70 4.28
N GLY A 121 28.82 17.45 3.56
CA GLY A 121 27.37 17.34 3.71
C GLY A 121 26.84 15.96 3.35
N VAL A 122 27.38 15.32 2.30
CA VAL A 122 27.01 13.95 1.93
C VAL A 122 27.52 12.93 2.96
N LYS A 123 28.75 13.09 3.47
CA LYS A 123 29.29 12.21 4.53
C LYS A 123 28.43 12.29 5.80
N ASN A 124 28.03 13.50 6.19
CA ASN A 124 27.08 13.73 7.28
C ASN A 124 25.75 12.98 7.04
N GLN A 125 25.18 13.08 5.84
CA GLN A 125 23.96 12.36 5.49
C GLN A 125 24.13 10.84 5.60
N ILE A 126 25.24 10.28 5.10
CA ILE A 126 25.53 8.84 5.16
C ILE A 126 25.68 8.36 6.61
N ALA A 127 26.33 9.14 7.46
CA ALA A 127 26.54 8.79 8.87
C ALA A 127 25.26 8.88 9.71
N SER A 128 24.30 9.74 9.34
CA SER A 128 23.12 10.07 10.15
C SER A 128 22.19 8.89 10.35
N GLY A 129 21.99 8.46 11.61
CA GLY A 129 21.02 7.42 11.94
C GLY A 129 19.57 7.89 11.92
N VAL A 130 19.33 9.18 12.16
CA VAL A 130 18.01 9.81 12.05
C VAL A 130 18.11 11.03 11.14
N GLN A 131 17.22 11.14 10.16
CA GLN A 131 17.13 12.31 9.28
C GLN A 131 15.70 12.89 9.33
N ILE A 132 15.59 14.21 9.29
CA ILE A 132 14.29 14.89 9.24
C ILE A 132 14.23 15.89 8.10
N GLU A 133 13.03 16.09 7.58
CA GLU A 133 12.70 17.20 6.68
C GLU A 133 11.62 18.05 7.36
N CYS A 134 11.57 19.35 7.07
CA CYS A 134 10.58 20.25 7.64
C CYS A 134 10.05 21.26 6.62
N PHE A 135 8.87 21.77 6.90
CA PHE A 135 8.31 22.93 6.22
C PHE A 135 8.67 24.20 6.99
N GLU A 136 9.12 25.25 6.30
CA GLU A 136 9.04 26.63 6.78
C GLU A 136 7.66 27.16 6.48
N THR A 137 6.96 27.63 7.51
CA THR A 137 5.72 28.37 7.30
C THR A 137 5.96 29.83 7.65
N THR A 138 6.04 30.68 6.62
CA THR A 138 5.92 32.13 6.78
C THR A 138 4.45 32.54 6.57
N SER A 139 4.06 33.77 6.91
CA SER A 139 2.66 34.23 6.79
C SER A 139 2.10 34.24 5.36
N SER A 140 2.93 34.07 4.32
CA SER A 140 2.51 34.14 2.91
C SER A 140 2.99 32.98 2.03
N GLU A 141 3.97 32.18 2.44
CA GLU A 141 4.54 31.09 1.62
C GLU A 141 4.88 29.84 2.44
N LEU A 142 4.60 28.67 1.86
CA LEU A 142 5.04 27.38 2.36
C LEU A 142 6.32 26.98 1.62
N ILE A 143 7.46 27.13 2.29
CA ILE A 143 8.77 26.75 1.74
C ILE A 143 9.13 25.38 2.31
N GLU A 144 9.49 24.45 1.44
CA GLU A 144 10.07 23.18 1.89
C GLU A 144 11.55 23.39 2.19
N ILE A 145 11.97 23.11 3.42
CA ILE A 145 13.38 23.25 3.81
C ILE A 145 14.11 21.93 3.68
N VAL A 146 15.33 22.06 3.17
CA VAL A 146 16.30 21.01 2.96
C VAL A 146 16.67 20.31 4.28
N ARG A 147 16.47 18.99 4.25
CA ARG A 147 16.91 17.93 5.17
C ARG A 147 17.94 18.34 6.24
N TYR A 148 17.57 18.17 7.51
CA TYR A 148 18.48 18.25 8.66
C TYR A 148 19.03 16.84 8.93
N SER A 149 20.36 16.72 9.00
CA SER A 149 21.09 15.45 9.16
C SER A 149 22.36 15.63 9.99
N SER A 150 22.69 14.66 10.84
CA SER A 150 23.91 14.40 11.67
C SER A 150 24.81 15.52 12.20
N ASP A 151 24.64 16.78 11.82
CA ASP A 151 25.50 17.88 12.21
C ASP A 151 25.20 18.26 13.66
N VAL A 152 26.21 18.08 14.50
CA VAL A 152 26.14 18.38 15.94
C VAL A 152 25.85 19.86 16.17
N ALA A 153 26.25 20.74 15.24
CA ALA A 153 25.99 22.18 15.36
C ALA A 153 24.51 22.56 15.23
N GLU A 154 23.63 21.61 14.91
CA GLU A 154 22.21 21.85 14.66
C GLU A 154 21.27 21.24 15.70
N ARG A 155 21.79 20.43 16.64
CA ARG A 155 20.97 19.73 17.64
C ARG A 155 21.69 19.39 18.93
N THR A 156 20.94 19.29 20.01
CA THR A 156 21.36 18.62 21.26
C THR A 156 20.73 17.24 21.37
N VAL A 157 21.43 16.33 22.04
CA VAL A 157 21.03 14.93 22.18
C VAL A 157 21.20 14.50 23.63
N HIS A 158 20.20 13.82 24.17
CA HIS A 158 20.30 13.10 25.43
C HIS A 158 19.96 11.62 25.20
N ILE A 159 20.84 10.73 25.63
CA ILE A 159 20.70 9.27 25.45
C ILE A 159 20.51 8.67 26.83
N GLU A 160 19.37 8.02 27.03
CA GLU A 160 19.07 7.21 28.20
C GLU A 160 19.22 5.73 27.82
N THR A 161 20.18 5.03 28.43
CA THR A 161 20.39 3.61 28.20
C THR A 161 19.31 2.79 28.90
N LEU A 162 18.76 1.80 28.18
CA LEU A 162 17.81 0.82 28.66
C LEU A 162 18.47 -0.57 28.62
N SER A 163 17.88 -1.58 29.27
CA SER A 163 18.44 -2.95 29.22
C SER A 163 18.42 -3.56 27.81
N ASP A 164 17.44 -3.17 27.00
CA ASP A 164 17.18 -3.66 25.64
C ASP A 164 17.67 -2.68 24.56
N GLY A 165 18.22 -1.50 24.91
CA GLY A 165 18.61 -0.49 23.94
C GLY A 165 18.74 0.91 24.54
N CYS A 166 18.12 1.91 23.94
CA CYS A 166 18.17 3.28 24.43
C CYS A 166 16.95 4.13 24.03
N LEU A 167 16.68 5.16 24.81
CA LEU A 167 15.77 6.25 24.47
C LEU A 167 16.58 7.52 24.17
N ILE A 168 16.42 8.06 22.97
CA ILE A 168 17.16 9.22 22.49
C ILE A 168 16.21 10.41 22.44
N SER A 169 16.50 11.47 23.19
CA SER A 169 15.82 12.77 23.08
C SER A 169 16.63 13.67 22.15
N LEU A 170 16.02 14.12 21.05
CA LEU A 170 16.61 15.05 20.08
C LEU A 170 15.96 16.42 20.22
N ASN A 171 16.78 17.48 20.21
CA ASN A 171 16.31 18.86 20.17
C ASN A 171 17.10 19.64 19.11
N PHE A 172 16.41 20.01 18.03
CA PHE A 172 16.94 20.83 16.94
C PHE A 172 16.65 22.30 17.23
N THR A 173 17.47 22.92 18.07
CA THR A 173 17.21 24.25 18.63
C THR A 173 17.09 25.35 17.56
N LYS A 174 17.79 25.23 16.42
CA LYS A 174 17.72 26.21 15.32
C LYS A 174 16.36 26.26 14.61
N ILE A 175 15.59 25.17 14.71
CA ILE A 175 14.27 25.03 14.07
C ILE A 175 13.15 24.79 15.08
N GLY A 176 13.46 24.71 16.38
CA GLY A 176 12.47 24.57 17.44
C GLY A 176 11.69 23.26 17.38
N ILE A 177 12.33 22.18 16.93
CA ILE A 177 11.71 20.84 16.86
C ILE A 177 12.42 19.92 17.85
N SER A 178 11.68 19.29 18.75
CA SER A 178 12.19 18.24 19.63
C SER A 178 11.28 17.02 19.64
N PHE A 179 11.87 15.84 19.81
CA PHE A 179 11.15 14.57 19.88
C PHE A 179 12.04 13.47 20.44
N LYS A 180 11.45 12.30 20.71
CA LYS A 180 12.14 11.11 21.19
C LYS A 180 12.07 9.95 20.20
N VAL A 181 13.16 9.20 20.13
CA VAL A 181 13.29 7.95 19.36
C VAL A 181 13.74 6.84 20.30
N LYS A 182 13.00 5.72 20.34
CA LYS A 182 13.42 4.49 21.04
C LYS A 182 14.09 3.57 20.03
N ILE A 183 15.23 3.00 20.41
CA ILE A 183 15.91 1.91 19.69
C ILE A 183 16.03 0.75 20.67
N ALA A 184 15.59 -0.45 20.29
CA ALA A 184 15.69 -1.64 21.12
C ALA A 184 15.94 -2.90 20.30
N ILE A 185 16.53 -3.92 20.93
CA ILE A 185 16.66 -5.27 20.39
C ILE A 185 15.75 -6.24 21.16
N ASP A 186 15.06 -7.11 20.43
CA ASP A 186 14.21 -8.18 20.98
C ASP A 186 14.36 -9.45 20.15
N GLY A 187 14.96 -10.49 20.73
CA GLY A 187 15.44 -11.66 19.99
C GLY A 187 16.28 -11.26 18.77
N ARG A 188 15.85 -11.70 17.57
CA ARG A 188 16.46 -11.38 16.27
C ARG A 188 15.97 -10.09 15.62
N ASN A 189 15.28 -9.25 16.37
CA ASN A 189 14.71 -8.00 15.86
C ASN A 189 15.44 -6.79 16.42
N LEU A 190 15.67 -5.79 15.58
CA LEU A 190 15.92 -4.41 15.98
C LEU A 190 14.65 -3.60 15.72
N ILE A 191 14.14 -2.91 16.74
CA ILE A 191 12.93 -2.09 16.68
C ILE A 191 13.33 -0.63 16.88
N THR A 192 12.86 0.26 16.00
CA THR A 192 13.09 1.71 16.11
C THR A 192 11.78 2.45 15.99
N THR A 193 11.47 3.25 17.00
CA THR A 193 10.17 3.92 17.16
C THR A 193 10.37 5.42 17.37
N PHE A 194 9.78 6.26 16.52
CA PHE A 194 9.53 7.67 16.85
C PHE A 194 8.25 7.76 17.68
N LEU A 195 8.34 8.44 18.83
CA LEU A 195 7.24 8.62 19.77
C LEU A 195 6.49 9.91 19.44
N GLN A 196 5.33 9.81 18.82
CA GLN A 196 4.61 10.97 18.30
C GLN A 196 4.22 11.95 19.40
N ASP A 197 3.79 11.47 20.57
CA ASP A 197 3.41 12.29 21.72
C ASP A 197 4.56 13.10 22.33
N SER A 198 5.81 12.77 21.99
CA SER A 198 6.99 13.51 22.44
C SER A 198 7.37 14.68 21.53
N LEU A 199 6.69 14.83 20.39
CA LEU A 199 6.99 15.88 19.42
C LEU A 199 6.55 17.25 19.96
N GLU A 200 7.49 18.18 20.01
CA GLU A 200 7.25 19.58 20.31
C GLU A 200 7.75 20.45 19.15
N GLU A 201 6.94 21.43 18.75
CA GLU A 201 7.25 22.37 17.67
C GLU A 201 7.05 23.80 18.15
N VAL A 202 8.14 24.49 18.46
CA VAL A 202 8.15 25.82 19.06
C VAL A 202 8.61 26.85 18.02
N PRO A 203 7.91 28.00 17.85
CA PRO A 203 8.36 29.07 16.98
C PRO A 203 9.74 29.60 17.39
N ILE A 204 10.58 29.90 16.41
CA ILE A 204 11.91 30.51 16.62
C ILE A 204 11.81 32.01 16.36
N LYS A 205 12.17 32.80 17.36
CA LYS A 205 12.20 34.26 17.25
C LYS A 205 13.49 34.71 16.54
N ILE A 206 13.35 35.36 15.39
CA ILE A 206 14.45 35.96 14.63
C ILE A 206 14.23 37.47 14.60
N ALA A 207 14.97 38.19 15.46
CA ALA A 207 14.84 39.63 15.63
C ALA A 207 13.38 40.08 15.88
N THR A 208 12.72 40.65 14.87
CA THR A 208 11.38 41.22 14.92
C THR A 208 10.27 40.29 14.42
N TYR A 209 10.59 39.11 13.88
CA TYR A 209 9.60 38.16 13.36
C TYR A 209 9.80 36.75 13.90
N GLU A 210 8.76 35.93 13.77
CA GLU A 210 8.77 34.52 14.18
C GLU A 210 8.84 33.62 12.96
N LYS A 211 9.75 32.64 12.98
CA LYS A 211 9.75 31.52 12.04
C LYS A 211 9.12 30.30 12.68
N LYS A 212 8.26 29.63 11.93
CA LYS A 212 7.63 28.37 12.35
C LYS A 212 8.12 27.27 11.44
N TYR A 213 8.69 26.23 12.04
CA TYR A 213 9.07 25.01 11.36
C TYR A 213 8.11 23.90 11.75
N LYS A 214 7.72 23.10 10.78
CA LYS A 214 6.81 21.97 10.98
C LYS A 214 7.46 20.70 10.45
N LEU A 215 7.53 19.66 11.27
CA LEU A 215 8.05 18.37 10.85
C LEU A 215 7.27 17.85 9.64
N LYS A 216 7.99 17.56 8.56
CA LYS A 216 7.46 16.99 7.31
C LYS A 216 7.61 15.48 7.32
N SER A 217 8.81 14.99 7.61
CA SER A 217 9.10 13.55 7.57
C SER A 217 10.29 13.17 8.44
N ILE A 218 10.33 11.90 8.82
CA ILE A 218 11.43 11.26 9.54
C ILE A 218 11.93 10.06 8.71
N THR A 219 13.22 9.79 8.75
CA THR A 219 13.82 8.60 8.14
C THR A 219 14.81 7.99 9.13
N PHE A 220 14.67 6.69 9.38
CA PHE A 220 15.59 5.92 10.22
C PHE A 220 16.57 5.15 9.35
N PHE A 221 17.84 5.24 9.70
CA PHE A 221 18.94 4.47 9.14
C PHE A 221 18.87 4.29 7.61
N PRO A 222 18.79 5.37 6.82
CA PRO A 222 18.58 5.26 5.37
C PRO A 222 19.71 4.52 4.62
N TYR A 223 20.82 4.27 5.29
CA TYR A 223 21.99 3.57 4.79
C TYR A 223 22.25 2.22 5.48
N LEU A 224 21.29 1.71 6.28
CA LEU A 224 21.39 0.36 6.87
C LEU A 224 21.49 -0.70 5.79
N GLY A 225 22.60 -1.43 5.81
CA GLY A 225 22.88 -2.43 4.78
C GLY A 225 23.12 -1.84 3.39
N SER A 226 23.42 -0.55 3.28
CA SER A 226 23.83 0.02 1.99
C SER A 226 25.20 -0.49 1.56
N ASN A 227 25.36 -0.78 0.28
CA ASN A 227 26.63 -1.21 -0.28
C ASN A 227 26.71 -0.91 -1.79
N ASN A 228 27.88 -1.09 -2.38
CA ASN A 228 28.10 -0.97 -3.82
C ASN A 228 27.98 -2.35 -4.50
N TYR A 229 28.30 -2.42 -5.79
CA TYR A 229 28.24 -3.65 -6.60
C TYR A 229 29.42 -4.61 -6.39
N GLN A 230 30.41 -4.25 -5.57
CA GLN A 230 31.58 -5.10 -5.29
C GLN A 230 31.25 -6.28 -4.39
N ILE A 231 30.05 -6.27 -3.79
CA ILE A 231 29.49 -7.42 -3.09
C ILE A 231 28.32 -8.02 -3.87
N ASN A 232 28.17 -9.33 -3.77
CA ASN A 232 26.97 -10.01 -4.20
C ASN A 232 25.82 -9.66 -3.25
N ALA A 233 24.87 -8.86 -3.71
CA ALA A 233 23.77 -8.38 -2.89
C ALA A 233 22.54 -8.00 -3.73
N TYR A 234 21.40 -7.91 -3.05
CA TYR A 234 20.17 -7.38 -3.64
C TYR A 234 19.25 -6.78 -2.58
N ALA A 235 18.37 -5.88 -3.02
CA ALA A 235 17.19 -5.47 -2.27
C ALA A 235 15.94 -6.22 -2.76
N MET A 236 15.08 -6.67 -1.85
CA MET A 236 13.77 -7.23 -2.15
C MET A 236 12.71 -6.16 -1.89
N ILE A 237 11.86 -5.89 -2.88
CA ILE A 237 10.78 -4.91 -2.77
C ILE A 237 9.42 -5.54 -3.13
N PRO A 238 8.33 -5.15 -2.45
CA PRO A 238 6.98 -5.65 -2.68
C PRO A 238 6.29 -4.94 -3.86
N ASP A 239 6.94 -4.87 -5.02
CA ASP A 239 6.32 -4.36 -6.25
C ASP A 239 5.45 -5.47 -6.89
N GLY A 240 4.13 -5.39 -6.70
CA GLY A 240 3.20 -6.42 -7.16
C GLY A 240 3.37 -7.72 -6.37
N SER A 241 3.71 -8.83 -7.06
CA SER A 241 4.08 -10.08 -6.40
C SER A 241 5.48 -10.08 -5.78
N GLY A 242 6.26 -9.01 -5.99
CA GLY A 242 7.61 -8.83 -5.49
C GLY A 242 8.66 -8.76 -6.61
N ALA A 243 9.73 -8.02 -6.35
CA ALA A 243 10.87 -7.85 -7.25
C ALA A 243 12.20 -7.82 -6.48
N LEU A 244 13.29 -8.17 -7.17
CA LEU A 244 14.66 -8.08 -6.65
C LEU A 244 15.43 -7.01 -7.43
N ILE A 245 16.03 -6.06 -6.72
CA ILE A 245 16.96 -5.07 -7.29
C ILE A 245 18.38 -5.57 -7.00
N ARG A 246 19.06 -6.08 -8.02
CA ARG A 246 20.43 -6.59 -7.94
C ARG A 246 21.41 -5.44 -7.79
N TYR A 247 22.48 -5.63 -7.03
CA TYR A 247 23.55 -4.65 -6.93
C TYR A 247 24.51 -4.89 -8.09
N THR A 248 24.38 -4.06 -9.13
CA THR A 248 25.21 -4.10 -10.34
C THR A 248 25.96 -2.78 -10.51
N ASP A 249 26.96 -2.76 -11.40
CA ASP A 249 27.70 -1.56 -11.80
C ASP A 249 26.94 -0.70 -12.82
N GLU A 250 25.73 -1.12 -13.21
CA GLU A 250 24.84 -0.34 -14.07
C GLU A 250 24.38 0.94 -13.36
N GLU A 251 24.59 2.07 -14.02
CA GLU A 251 24.19 3.36 -13.48
C GLU A 251 22.72 3.63 -13.77
N TYR A 252 21.96 3.89 -12.70
CA TYR A 252 20.54 4.23 -12.80
C TYR A 252 20.27 5.62 -12.23
N GLN A 253 19.69 6.49 -13.04
CA GLN A 253 19.36 7.87 -12.64
C GLN A 253 17.96 8.01 -12.03
N THR A 254 17.18 6.94 -11.99
CA THR A 254 15.82 6.92 -11.45
C THR A 254 15.74 6.02 -10.22
N ALA A 255 15.18 6.57 -9.15
CA ALA A 255 14.85 5.80 -7.94
C ALA A 255 13.47 5.14 -8.04
N TYR A 256 13.31 4.00 -7.37
CA TYR A 256 11.99 3.46 -7.06
C TYR A 256 11.48 4.13 -5.78
N ILE A 257 10.42 4.93 -5.90
CA ILE A 257 9.80 5.63 -4.77
C ILE A 257 8.30 5.36 -4.84
N LYS A 258 7.75 4.73 -3.80
CA LYS A 258 6.32 4.42 -3.72
C LYS A 258 5.79 4.68 -2.33
N ARG A 259 4.62 5.33 -2.24
CA ARG A 259 3.84 5.36 -1.01
C ARG A 259 3.28 3.97 -0.74
N ILE A 260 3.40 3.51 0.50
CA ILE A 260 2.78 2.26 0.94
C ILE A 260 1.26 2.38 0.77
N TYR A 261 0.64 1.34 0.20
CA TYR A 261 -0.77 1.26 -0.17
C TYR A 261 -1.21 2.31 -1.21
N GLY A 262 -0.27 2.93 -1.92
CA GLY A 262 -0.54 3.90 -2.98
C GLY A 262 -0.90 5.31 -2.47
N SER A 263 -1.22 6.19 -3.41
CA SER A 263 -1.51 7.61 -3.16
C SER A 263 -2.71 7.80 -2.23
N ASP A 264 -2.60 8.76 -1.31
CA ASP A 264 -3.73 9.15 -0.47
C ASP A 264 -4.66 10.10 -1.23
N TYR A 265 -5.64 9.54 -1.93
CA TYR A 265 -6.58 10.34 -2.72
C TYR A 265 -7.47 11.27 -1.89
N GLY A 266 -7.49 11.11 -0.56
CA GLY A 266 -8.08 12.04 0.38
C GLY A 266 -7.35 13.38 0.47
N ILE A 267 -6.04 13.36 0.20
CA ILE A 267 -5.11 14.50 0.35
C ILE A 267 -4.53 14.89 -1.01
N GLN A 268 -3.91 13.94 -1.68
CA GLN A 268 -3.27 14.10 -2.98
C GLN A 268 -4.31 14.00 -4.09
N GLU A 269 -4.10 14.75 -5.16
CA GLU A 269 -4.86 14.52 -6.38
C GLU A 269 -4.43 13.22 -7.04
N ARG A 270 -5.35 12.60 -7.77
CA ARG A 270 -5.01 11.48 -8.63
C ARG A 270 -4.15 12.02 -9.76
N SER A 271 -2.84 11.99 -9.56
CA SER A 271 -1.87 12.22 -10.63
C SER A 271 -2.23 11.30 -11.80
N GLN A 272 -2.56 11.88 -12.95
CA GLN A 272 -2.52 11.15 -14.20
C GLN A 272 -1.04 10.97 -14.53
N LEU A 273 -0.41 9.95 -13.92
CA LEU A 273 0.93 9.56 -14.32
C LEU A 273 0.92 9.34 -15.83
N SER A 274 1.80 10.07 -16.51
CA SER A 274 2.04 9.91 -17.94
C SER A 274 2.40 8.44 -18.19
N GLY A 275 1.66 7.77 -19.07
CA GLY A 275 1.80 6.33 -19.38
C GLY A 275 3.13 5.92 -20.04
N HIS A 276 4.22 6.63 -19.78
CA HIS A 276 5.54 6.45 -20.35
C HIS A 276 6.58 5.91 -19.35
N LEU A 277 6.20 5.73 -18.08
CA LEU A 277 6.99 5.00 -17.09
C LEU A 277 6.26 3.67 -16.79
N SER A 278 7.01 2.57 -16.86
CA SER A 278 6.59 1.15 -16.84
C SER A 278 5.55 0.75 -15.79
N ASN A 279 4.99 -0.46 -15.98
CA ASN A 279 4.04 -1.24 -15.15
C ASN A 279 4.37 -1.41 -13.63
N GLN A 280 4.78 -0.36 -12.92
CA GLN A 280 5.02 -0.40 -11.48
C GLN A 280 3.68 -0.56 -10.76
N GLN A 281 3.57 -1.58 -9.92
CA GLN A 281 2.38 -1.90 -9.15
C GLN A 281 2.33 -1.10 -7.84
N THR A 282 1.20 -1.21 -7.15
CA THR A 282 1.05 -0.67 -5.81
C THR A 282 1.83 -1.53 -4.82
N VAL A 283 2.51 -0.88 -3.87
CA VAL A 283 3.11 -1.57 -2.72
C VAL A 283 2.00 -1.92 -1.72
N THR A 284 1.62 -3.20 -1.65
CA THR A 284 0.53 -3.71 -0.79
C THR A 284 1.02 -4.29 0.55
N MET A 285 2.33 -4.38 0.74
CA MET A 285 2.97 -4.86 1.96
C MET A 285 4.02 -3.84 2.43
N PRO A 286 4.03 -3.43 3.70
CA PRO A 286 4.95 -2.43 4.21
C PRO A 286 6.32 -3.02 4.57
N ILE A 287 6.94 -3.70 3.62
CA ILE A 287 8.23 -4.39 3.82
C ILE A 287 9.27 -4.02 2.76
N TYR A 288 10.54 -4.22 3.09
CA TYR A 288 11.60 -4.45 2.11
C TYR A 288 12.63 -5.42 2.72
N GLY A 289 13.48 -5.99 1.89
CA GLY A 289 14.58 -6.83 2.35
C GLY A 289 15.91 -6.40 1.75
N ILE A 290 17.00 -6.72 2.46
CA ILE A 290 18.37 -6.57 1.97
C ILE A 290 19.09 -7.89 2.20
N ASN A 291 19.77 -8.40 1.19
CA ASN A 291 20.64 -9.56 1.29
C ASN A 291 22.08 -9.16 0.95
N HIS A 292 23.02 -9.59 1.79
CA HIS A 292 24.46 -9.52 1.55
C HIS A 292 25.02 -10.93 1.52
N GLY A 293 25.49 -11.34 0.34
CA GLY A 293 26.01 -12.68 0.07
C GLY A 293 24.93 -13.74 -0.01
N TYR A 294 25.09 -14.68 -0.94
CA TYR A 294 24.16 -15.79 -1.11
C TYR A 294 24.08 -16.63 0.17
N ASN A 295 22.90 -16.66 0.81
CA ASN A 295 22.64 -17.41 2.05
C ASN A 295 23.65 -17.12 3.19
N GLN A 296 24.05 -15.86 3.37
CA GLN A 296 24.95 -15.48 4.46
C GLN A 296 24.26 -14.58 5.48
N ALA A 297 23.91 -13.36 5.06
CA ALA A 297 23.27 -12.38 5.92
C ALA A 297 22.13 -11.67 5.18
N ALA A 298 20.99 -11.51 5.84
CA ALA A 298 19.90 -10.71 5.33
C ALA A 298 19.15 -9.97 6.45
N ILE A 299 18.46 -8.91 6.06
CA ILE A 299 17.51 -8.18 6.89
C ILE A 299 16.17 -8.13 6.17
N LEU A 300 15.09 -8.38 6.89
CA LEU A 300 13.73 -7.98 6.51
C LEU A 300 13.35 -6.76 7.34
N ALA A 301 13.05 -5.63 6.70
CA ALA A 301 12.46 -4.47 7.34
C ALA A 301 10.95 -4.48 7.15
N GLN A 302 10.20 -4.25 8.23
CA GLN A 302 8.75 -4.14 8.26
C GLN A 302 8.32 -2.90 9.03
N ILE A 303 7.41 -2.11 8.47
CA ILE A 303 6.74 -1.06 9.25
C ILE A 303 5.67 -1.73 10.13
N THR A 304 5.78 -1.58 11.44
CA THR A 304 4.81 -2.09 12.42
C THR A 304 3.83 -1.02 12.88
N LYS A 305 4.19 0.28 12.74
CA LYS A 305 3.29 1.42 12.99
C LYS A 305 3.54 2.56 11.99
N GLY A 306 2.46 3.18 11.51
CA GLY A 306 2.51 4.34 10.61
C GLY A 306 2.73 4.02 9.13
N SER A 307 2.43 2.80 8.71
CA SER A 307 2.47 2.35 7.30
C SER A 307 1.62 3.21 6.35
N GLY A 308 0.47 3.73 6.79
CA GLY A 308 -0.44 4.55 5.99
C GLY A 308 0.13 5.89 5.55
N SER A 309 1.14 6.39 6.27
CA SER A 309 1.85 7.64 5.98
C SER A 309 3.33 7.40 5.70
N SER A 310 3.66 6.33 4.98
CA SER A 310 5.04 5.96 4.70
C SER A 310 5.32 5.74 3.22
N GLU A 311 6.59 5.90 2.84
CA GLU A 311 7.12 5.67 1.50
C GLU A 311 8.27 4.66 1.54
N LEU A 312 8.30 3.76 0.57
CA LEU A 312 9.44 2.88 0.29
C LEU A 312 10.33 3.56 -0.77
N HIS A 313 11.60 3.72 -0.42
CA HIS A 313 12.64 4.24 -1.30
C HIS A 313 13.65 3.14 -1.58
N ALA A 314 13.89 2.82 -2.85
CA ALA A 314 15.00 1.99 -3.28
C ALA A 314 15.82 2.75 -4.33
N TYR A 315 17.02 3.13 -3.95
CA TYR A 315 17.94 3.93 -4.74
C TYR A 315 19.03 3.02 -5.29
N PRO A 316 19.11 2.86 -6.62
CA PRO A 316 20.12 2.04 -7.25
C PRO A 316 21.49 2.74 -7.28
N TYR A 317 22.51 1.99 -7.70
CA TYR A 317 23.87 2.48 -7.92
C TYR A 317 23.88 3.76 -8.78
N MET A 318 24.67 4.74 -8.34
CA MET A 318 24.85 6.07 -8.95
C MET A 318 23.66 7.03 -8.92
N TYR A 319 22.54 6.66 -8.30
CA TYR A 319 21.46 7.61 -8.04
C TYR A 319 21.94 8.77 -7.16
N ASN A 320 21.71 10.01 -7.61
CA ASN A 320 22.22 11.25 -6.99
C ASN A 320 23.75 11.27 -6.79
N ASN A 321 24.51 10.67 -7.72
CA ASN A 321 25.98 10.59 -7.69
C ASN A 321 26.54 9.89 -6.45
N LEU A 322 25.80 8.90 -5.92
CA LEU A 322 26.25 8.06 -4.82
C LEU A 322 26.53 6.66 -5.35
N ASN A 323 27.74 6.16 -5.14
CA ASN A 323 28.18 4.85 -5.59
C ASN A 323 27.64 3.71 -4.71
N LEU A 324 26.40 3.84 -4.24
CA LEU A 324 25.77 2.97 -3.25
C LEU A 324 24.34 2.63 -3.67
N ASN A 325 23.97 1.37 -3.51
CA ASN A 325 22.59 0.93 -3.44
C ASN A 325 22.08 1.11 -2.01
N ARG A 326 20.85 1.60 -1.85
CA ARG A 326 20.19 1.68 -0.54
C ARG A 326 18.68 1.56 -0.65
N THR A 327 18.08 0.93 0.35
CA THR A 327 16.62 0.77 0.44
C THR A 327 16.18 1.09 1.86
N PHE A 328 15.16 1.93 2.01
CA PHE A 328 14.72 2.43 3.31
C PHE A 328 13.28 2.93 3.28
N PHE A 329 12.69 3.10 4.46
CA PHE A 329 11.40 3.75 4.63
C PHE A 329 11.56 5.22 4.98
N LYS A 330 10.67 6.05 4.43
CA LYS A 330 10.48 7.44 4.82
C LYS A 330 9.09 7.60 5.41
N TYR A 331 9.01 8.12 6.62
CA TYR A 331 7.76 8.36 7.34
C TYR A 331 7.35 9.81 7.18
N LEU A 332 6.17 10.04 6.62
CA LEU A 332 5.60 11.36 6.44
C LEU A 332 4.85 11.72 7.72
N ALA A 333 5.30 12.76 8.42
CA ALA A 333 4.59 13.34 9.56
C ALA A 333 3.41 14.21 9.09
N ARG A 334 3.57 14.86 7.92
CA ARG A 334 2.55 15.71 7.28
C ARG A 334 2.67 15.65 5.76
N ASP A 335 1.52 15.74 5.11
CA ASP A 335 1.43 15.97 3.66
C ASP A 335 1.16 17.44 3.34
N ARG A 336 1.52 17.81 2.11
CA ARG A 336 1.11 19.06 1.46
C ARG A 336 -0.12 18.79 0.59
N PHE A 337 -1.13 19.65 0.67
CA PHE A 337 -2.32 19.59 -0.17
C PHE A 337 -2.70 20.95 -0.75
N LEU A 338 -3.49 20.92 -1.83
CA LEU A 338 -3.95 22.12 -2.51
C LEU A 338 -5.43 22.38 -2.22
N VAL A 339 -5.74 23.62 -1.83
CA VAL A 339 -7.11 24.13 -1.73
C VAL A 339 -7.38 25.06 -2.90
N PHE A 340 -8.40 24.76 -3.68
CA PHE A 340 -8.77 25.53 -4.87
C PHE A 340 -9.84 26.58 -4.52
N MET A 341 -9.59 27.84 -4.86
CA MET A 341 -10.51 28.95 -4.55
C MET A 341 -11.66 29.09 -5.56
N THR A 342 -11.51 28.55 -6.77
CA THR A 342 -12.57 28.49 -7.80
C THR A 342 -12.53 27.14 -8.51
N THR A 343 -13.61 26.74 -9.18
CA THR A 343 -13.70 25.50 -9.97
C THR A 343 -12.85 25.52 -11.25
N ALA A 344 -12.25 26.66 -11.60
CA ALA A 344 -11.27 26.78 -12.66
C ALA A 344 -9.85 26.76 -12.04
N ASP A 345 -9.03 25.81 -12.45
CA ASP A 345 -7.77 25.35 -11.85
C ASP A 345 -6.61 26.37 -11.79
N ARG A 346 -6.86 27.68 -11.70
CA ARG A 346 -5.81 28.72 -11.82
C ARG A 346 -5.37 29.36 -10.51
N ASN A 347 -6.16 29.26 -9.43
CA ASN A 347 -5.80 29.81 -8.12
C ASN A 347 -5.97 28.73 -7.01
N SER A 348 -4.85 28.12 -6.62
CA SER A 348 -4.76 27.18 -5.49
C SER A 348 -3.84 27.70 -4.40
N ILE A 349 -4.19 27.46 -3.14
CA ILE A 349 -3.33 27.69 -1.99
C ILE A 349 -2.73 26.36 -1.55
N SER A 350 -1.42 26.32 -1.37
CA SER A 350 -0.71 25.17 -0.81
C SER A 350 -0.75 25.22 0.71
N LEU A 351 -1.33 24.19 1.32
CA LEU A 351 -1.41 24.02 2.77
C LEU A 351 -0.73 22.71 3.18
N ILE A 352 -0.46 22.58 4.47
CA ILE A 352 -0.08 21.33 5.12
C ILE A 352 -1.12 21.01 6.19
N ASN A 353 -1.24 19.73 6.55
CA ASN A 353 -2.02 19.34 7.71
C ASN A 353 -1.53 20.11 8.95
N SER A 354 -2.45 20.67 9.73
CA SER A 354 -2.06 21.42 10.94
C SER A 354 -1.43 20.50 11.97
N GLU A 355 -2.05 19.33 12.17
CA GLU A 355 -1.60 18.29 13.07
C GLU A 355 -0.67 17.30 12.37
N VAL A 356 0.21 16.68 13.14
CA VAL A 356 0.95 15.49 12.70
C VAL A 356 -0.01 14.31 12.66
N TYR A 357 0.25 13.34 11.79
CA TYR A 357 -0.52 12.11 11.82
C TYR A 357 -0.47 11.45 13.21
N PRO A 358 -1.62 11.05 13.78
CA PRO A 358 -1.74 10.59 15.16
C PRO A 358 -1.30 9.12 15.28
N THR A 359 -0.02 8.86 15.01
CA THR A 359 0.57 7.52 15.04
C THR A 359 2.07 7.62 15.32
N ASP A 360 2.59 6.63 16.04
CA ASP A 360 4.03 6.41 16.11
C ASP A 360 4.55 5.92 14.75
N PHE A 361 5.83 6.15 14.48
CA PHE A 361 6.51 5.57 13.33
C PHE A 361 7.47 4.49 13.80
N GLU A 362 7.21 3.25 13.41
CA GLU A 362 7.97 2.10 13.90
C GLU A 362 8.41 1.19 12.76
N VAL A 363 9.70 0.85 12.74
CA VAL A 363 10.29 -0.18 11.89
C VAL A 363 10.86 -1.30 12.74
N GLN A 364 10.57 -2.53 12.34
CA GLN A 364 11.21 -3.74 12.82
C GLN A 364 12.15 -4.29 11.75
N TYR A 365 13.41 -4.52 12.09
CA TYR A 365 14.40 -5.19 11.26
C TYR A 365 14.66 -6.59 11.81
N THR A 366 14.21 -7.63 11.09
CA THR A 366 14.44 -9.03 11.44
C THR A 366 15.69 -9.54 10.74
N PHE A 367 16.69 -9.98 11.50
CA PHE A 367 17.97 -10.47 10.98
C PHE A 367 17.91 -11.97 10.67
N LEU A 368 18.28 -12.32 9.44
CA LEU A 368 18.29 -13.68 8.90
C LEU A 368 19.72 -14.10 8.58
N ALA A 369 20.03 -15.37 8.83
CA ALA A 369 21.37 -15.91 8.69
C ALA A 369 21.35 -17.24 7.94
N LYS A 370 22.47 -17.57 7.27
CA LYS A 370 22.68 -18.87 6.61
C LYS A 370 21.60 -19.16 5.57
N ASP A 371 21.04 -20.38 5.55
CA ASP A 371 20.06 -20.82 4.55
C ASP A 371 18.76 -20.00 4.52
N ASP A 372 18.46 -19.25 5.58
CA ASP A 372 17.32 -18.32 5.64
C ASP A 372 17.68 -16.91 5.16
N ALA A 373 18.96 -16.61 4.93
CA ALA A 373 19.42 -15.30 4.47
C ALA A 373 19.21 -15.11 2.96
N ASN A 374 17.96 -15.20 2.52
CA ASN A 374 17.52 -14.96 1.14
C ASN A 374 16.06 -14.46 1.13
N TYR A 375 15.51 -14.16 -0.06
CA TYR A 375 14.15 -13.59 -0.15
C TYR A 375 13.06 -14.59 0.28
N VAL A 376 13.33 -15.90 0.19
CA VAL A 376 12.39 -16.93 0.66
C VAL A 376 12.34 -16.92 2.18
N GLY A 377 13.50 -16.83 2.85
CA GLY A 377 13.56 -16.64 4.30
C GLY A 377 12.91 -15.32 4.74
N MET A 378 13.12 -14.22 4.01
CA MET A 378 12.41 -12.95 4.25
C MET A 378 10.89 -13.12 4.14
N ALA A 379 10.40 -13.81 3.11
CA ALA A 379 8.96 -14.05 2.94
C ALA A 379 8.39 -14.93 4.07
N LYS A 380 9.14 -15.95 4.52
CA LYS A 380 8.77 -16.78 5.67
C LYS A 380 8.71 -15.97 6.96
N ALA A 381 9.72 -15.14 7.23
CA ALA A 381 9.77 -14.27 8.40
C ALA A 381 8.60 -13.27 8.40
N TYR A 382 8.26 -12.67 7.25
CA TYR A 382 7.11 -11.78 7.17
C TYR A 382 5.79 -12.51 7.44
N ARG A 383 5.61 -13.72 6.88
CA ARG A 383 4.43 -14.57 7.13
C ARG A 383 4.30 -14.93 8.63
N GLU A 384 5.42 -15.19 9.29
CA GLU A 384 5.47 -15.45 10.73
C GLU A 384 5.12 -14.20 11.56
N ASN A 385 5.62 -13.02 11.18
CA ASN A 385 5.27 -11.75 11.82
C ASN A 385 3.77 -11.42 11.70
N LEU A 386 3.13 -11.83 10.60
CA LEU A 386 1.68 -11.72 10.40
C LEU A 386 0.87 -12.81 11.14
N ALA A 387 1.53 -13.75 11.82
CA ALA A 387 0.93 -14.91 12.50
C ALA A 387 -0.02 -15.71 11.60
N LEU A 388 0.29 -15.78 10.29
CA LEU A 388 -0.56 -16.46 9.33
C LEU A 388 -0.45 -17.98 9.49
N LYS A 389 -1.60 -18.66 9.48
CA LYS A 389 -1.64 -20.12 9.48
C LYS A 389 -1.23 -20.64 8.09
N SER A 390 -0.23 -21.53 8.06
CA SER A 390 0.08 -22.27 6.83
C SER A 390 -1.11 -23.12 6.46
N GLN A 391 -1.63 -22.94 5.24
CA GLN A 391 -2.52 -23.91 4.63
C GLN A 391 -1.69 -24.81 3.73
N THR A 392 -1.78 -26.11 3.94
CA THR A 392 -1.22 -27.09 2.99
C THR A 392 -2.14 -27.08 1.78
N PRO A 393 -1.65 -26.77 0.56
CA PRO A 393 -2.52 -26.81 -0.59
C PRO A 393 -2.97 -28.26 -0.81
N GLY A 394 -4.28 -28.48 -0.77
CA GLY A 394 -4.89 -29.61 -1.48
C GLY A 394 -4.93 -29.27 -2.97
N ASP A 395 -6.07 -29.51 -3.62
CA ASP A 395 -6.30 -28.93 -4.95
C ASP A 395 -6.28 -27.40 -4.85
N ILE A 396 -5.56 -26.72 -5.74
CA ILE A 396 -5.53 -25.24 -5.78
C ILE A 396 -6.87 -24.74 -6.33
N PRO A 397 -7.59 -23.85 -5.62
CA PRO A 397 -8.88 -23.37 -6.09
C PRO A 397 -8.74 -22.56 -7.37
N LEU A 398 -9.60 -22.82 -8.35
CA LEU A 398 -9.80 -21.92 -9.47
C LEU A 398 -10.74 -20.81 -9.04
N LYS A 399 -10.20 -19.60 -8.89
CA LYS A 399 -10.98 -18.38 -8.68
C LYS A 399 -11.61 -17.92 -10.00
N ALA A 400 -12.93 -17.81 -10.03
CA ALA A 400 -13.69 -17.37 -11.20
C ALA A 400 -14.59 -16.18 -10.89
N ASP A 401 -14.38 -15.07 -11.61
CA ASP A 401 -15.26 -13.91 -11.56
C ASP A 401 -16.30 -14.01 -12.69
N VAL A 402 -17.58 -14.14 -12.32
CA VAL A 402 -18.69 -14.31 -13.27
C VAL A 402 -19.57 -13.07 -13.26
N ILE A 403 -19.83 -12.51 -14.44
CA ILE A 403 -20.69 -11.33 -14.58
C ILE A 403 -22.12 -11.74 -14.88
N ALA A 404 -23.06 -11.34 -14.02
CA ALA A 404 -24.46 -11.72 -14.10
C ALA A 404 -25.28 -10.79 -15.02
N GLN A 405 -25.40 -9.52 -14.62
CA GLN A 405 -26.09 -8.49 -15.37
C GLN A 405 -25.56 -7.10 -14.99
N ASP A 406 -25.70 -6.17 -15.92
CA ASP A 406 -25.65 -4.75 -15.61
C ASP A 406 -26.64 -3.98 -16.49
N TYR A 407 -26.54 -2.66 -16.57
CA TYR A 407 -27.44 -1.83 -17.35
C TYR A 407 -26.71 -0.85 -18.28
N LYS A 408 -27.43 -0.45 -19.32
CA LYS A 408 -27.07 0.66 -20.21
C LYS A 408 -28.19 1.70 -20.32
N PRO A 409 -27.93 2.91 -20.83
CA PRO A 409 -28.98 3.86 -21.15
C PRO A 409 -30.01 3.24 -22.09
N GLY A 410 -31.29 3.42 -21.77
CA GLY A 410 -32.43 3.08 -22.62
C GLY A 410 -33.38 4.26 -22.74
N LEU A 411 -34.35 4.14 -23.66
CA LEU A 411 -35.32 5.20 -23.95
C LEU A 411 -36.12 5.63 -22.71
N PHE A 412 -36.39 4.70 -21.78
CA PHE A 412 -37.10 4.93 -20.53
C PHE A 412 -36.27 4.45 -19.32
N GLY A 413 -35.10 5.07 -19.12
CA GLY A 413 -34.21 4.77 -17.99
C GLY A 413 -33.28 3.58 -18.24
N LYS A 414 -33.02 2.77 -17.20
CA LYS A 414 -32.03 1.67 -17.25
C LYS A 414 -32.54 0.51 -18.11
N LYS A 415 -31.81 0.17 -19.18
CA LYS A 415 -31.98 -1.10 -19.91
C LYS A 415 -31.00 -2.13 -19.36
N PHE A 416 -31.50 -3.07 -18.57
CA PHE A 416 -30.69 -4.18 -18.06
C PHE A 416 -30.32 -5.15 -19.17
N ILE A 417 -29.07 -5.62 -19.14
CA ILE A 417 -28.48 -6.62 -20.03
C ILE A 417 -28.06 -7.80 -19.16
N THR A 418 -28.74 -8.94 -19.36
CA THR A 418 -28.35 -10.22 -18.76
C THR A 418 -27.16 -10.78 -19.53
N MET A 419 -26.14 -11.24 -18.81
CA MET A 419 -24.97 -11.92 -19.34
C MET A 419 -25.03 -13.40 -18.92
N THR A 420 -24.73 -13.69 -17.65
CA THR A 420 -24.82 -15.05 -17.09
C THR A 420 -26.00 -15.11 -16.13
N ASN A 421 -27.04 -15.88 -16.43
CA ASN A 421 -28.16 -16.08 -15.50
C ASN A 421 -27.86 -17.19 -14.47
N TYR A 422 -28.76 -17.42 -13.49
CA TYR A 422 -28.51 -18.40 -12.43
C TYR A 422 -28.37 -19.84 -12.94
N ARG A 423 -29.12 -20.23 -13.98
CA ARG A 423 -29.01 -21.56 -14.61
C ARG A 423 -27.78 -21.67 -15.50
N ASP A 424 -27.38 -20.58 -16.16
CA ASP A 424 -26.14 -20.56 -16.95
C ASP A 424 -24.95 -20.83 -16.03
N LEU A 425 -24.89 -20.17 -14.87
CA LEU A 425 -23.83 -20.41 -13.89
C LEU A 425 -23.86 -21.84 -13.36
N GLN A 426 -25.04 -22.38 -13.04
CA GLN A 426 -25.20 -23.78 -12.65
C GLN A 426 -24.63 -24.73 -13.73
N SER A 427 -24.91 -24.45 -15.01
CA SER A 427 -24.44 -25.27 -16.14
C SER A 427 -22.92 -25.15 -16.34
N ILE A 428 -22.37 -23.93 -16.25
CA ILE A 428 -20.91 -23.69 -16.33
C ILE A 428 -20.18 -24.47 -15.23
N VAL A 429 -20.69 -24.44 -14.00
CA VAL A 429 -20.10 -25.21 -12.89
C VAL A 429 -20.20 -26.71 -13.15
N GLY A 430 -21.35 -27.21 -13.61
CA GLY A 430 -21.50 -28.61 -14.01
C GLY A 430 -20.52 -29.04 -15.09
N ASP A 431 -20.30 -28.21 -16.10
CA ASP A 431 -19.32 -28.48 -17.16
C ASP A 431 -17.89 -28.52 -16.61
N LEU A 432 -17.52 -27.62 -15.70
CA LEU A 432 -16.20 -27.59 -15.05
C LEU A 432 -15.97 -28.84 -14.17
N VAL A 433 -16.94 -29.19 -13.34
CA VAL A 433 -16.89 -30.39 -12.49
C VAL A 433 -16.83 -31.66 -13.33
N SER A 434 -17.57 -31.75 -14.43
CA SER A 434 -17.51 -32.89 -15.35
C SER A 434 -16.11 -33.07 -15.98
N ARG A 435 -15.33 -31.99 -16.04
CA ARG A 435 -13.94 -31.94 -16.50
C ARG A 435 -12.93 -32.02 -15.36
N GLN A 436 -13.37 -32.42 -14.17
CA GLN A 436 -12.56 -32.61 -12.95
C GLN A 436 -12.01 -31.32 -12.34
N VAL A 437 -12.60 -30.16 -12.65
CA VAL A 437 -12.31 -28.90 -11.94
C VAL A 437 -13.28 -28.80 -10.76
N ASN A 438 -12.90 -29.44 -9.65
CA ASN A 438 -13.78 -29.60 -8.49
C ASN A 438 -13.57 -28.52 -7.41
N ASN A 439 -12.40 -27.89 -7.35
CA ASN A 439 -12.14 -26.81 -6.40
C ASN A 439 -12.35 -25.44 -7.06
N LEU A 440 -13.48 -24.80 -6.78
CA LEU A 440 -13.92 -23.55 -7.39
C LEU A 440 -14.27 -22.51 -6.32
N GLU A 441 -13.75 -21.29 -6.49
CA GLU A 441 -14.18 -20.11 -5.73
C GLU A 441 -14.79 -19.09 -6.68
N ILE A 442 -16.12 -18.88 -6.58
CA ILE A 442 -16.84 -18.09 -7.58
C ILE A 442 -17.24 -16.75 -6.98
N THR A 443 -16.80 -15.64 -7.59
CA THR A 443 -17.35 -14.31 -7.28
C THR A 443 -18.40 -13.96 -8.33
N TYR A 444 -19.65 -13.73 -7.89
CA TYR A 444 -20.75 -13.43 -8.80
C TYR A 444 -21.08 -11.95 -8.82
N ILE A 445 -20.65 -11.28 -9.89
CA ILE A 445 -20.70 -9.83 -10.05
C ILE A 445 -22.04 -9.41 -10.65
N GLY A 446 -22.71 -8.45 -10.00
CA GLY A 446 -24.01 -7.96 -10.48
C GLY A 446 -25.17 -8.96 -10.33
N TRP A 447 -25.01 -9.98 -9.47
CA TRP A 447 -25.97 -11.05 -9.19
C TRP A 447 -27.38 -10.58 -8.76
N ASN A 448 -27.51 -9.33 -8.30
CA ASN A 448 -28.70 -8.75 -7.72
C ASN A 448 -29.55 -7.96 -8.74
N LYS A 449 -30.78 -7.60 -8.37
CA LYS A 449 -31.76 -6.86 -9.19
C LYS A 449 -31.21 -5.60 -9.84
N ASN A 450 -30.27 -4.91 -9.19
CA ASN A 450 -29.79 -3.60 -9.61
C ASN A 450 -28.46 -3.65 -10.38
N GLY A 451 -27.90 -4.84 -10.61
CA GLY A 451 -26.65 -5.02 -11.35
C GLY A 451 -25.42 -4.63 -10.53
N TYR A 452 -24.33 -4.34 -11.22
CA TYR A 452 -23.01 -4.10 -10.64
C TYR A 452 -22.96 -2.76 -9.87
N TYR A 453 -23.27 -1.65 -10.55
CA TYR A 453 -23.17 -0.29 -9.98
C TYR A 453 -24.42 0.18 -9.23
N GLY A 454 -25.51 -0.58 -9.25
CA GLY A 454 -26.78 -0.22 -8.59
C GLY A 454 -26.96 -0.85 -7.21
N ASN A 455 -25.90 -1.42 -6.63
CA ASN A 455 -25.99 -2.29 -5.45
C ASN A 455 -26.22 -1.56 -4.12
N LEU A 456 -26.23 -0.21 -4.07
CA LEU A 456 -26.60 0.54 -2.86
C LEU A 456 -28.08 1.00 -2.82
N PRO A 457 -28.81 0.78 -1.71
CA PRO A 457 -28.36 0.12 -0.47
C PRO A 457 -28.15 -1.39 -0.70
N LEU A 458 -27.19 -2.02 0.00
CA LEU A 458 -26.76 -3.44 -0.11
C LEU A 458 -27.85 -4.44 0.30
N LYS A 459 -29.10 -4.20 -0.09
CA LYS A 459 -30.23 -5.08 0.17
C LYS A 459 -30.13 -6.25 -0.81
N PRO A 460 -29.99 -7.50 -0.32
CA PRO A 460 -29.88 -8.65 -1.19
C PRO A 460 -31.23 -8.93 -1.84
N LYS A 461 -31.35 -8.57 -3.12
CA LYS A 461 -32.57 -8.76 -3.91
C LYS A 461 -32.26 -9.48 -5.20
N VAL A 462 -32.71 -10.73 -5.28
CA VAL A 462 -32.58 -11.58 -6.47
C VAL A 462 -33.23 -10.92 -7.70
N SER A 463 -32.59 -11.03 -8.86
CA SER A 463 -33.09 -10.48 -10.11
C SER A 463 -34.07 -11.44 -10.77
N ARG A 464 -35.29 -10.97 -11.09
CA ARG A 464 -36.24 -11.74 -11.92
C ARG A 464 -35.67 -12.02 -13.33
N ARG A 465 -34.78 -11.15 -13.83
CA ARG A 465 -34.16 -11.28 -15.16
C ARG A 465 -33.08 -12.37 -15.22
N LEU A 466 -32.58 -12.80 -14.06
CA LEU A 466 -31.60 -13.87 -13.94
C LEU A 466 -32.25 -15.23 -13.61
N GLY A 467 -33.58 -15.29 -13.53
CA GLY A 467 -34.34 -16.52 -13.16
C GLY A 467 -35.16 -16.38 -11.87
N GLY A 468 -34.96 -15.30 -11.10
CA GLY A 468 -35.71 -15.04 -9.86
C GLY A 468 -35.34 -15.97 -8.71
N LYS A 469 -36.13 -15.92 -7.62
CA LYS A 469 -35.80 -16.61 -6.36
C LYS A 469 -35.72 -18.13 -6.51
N LYS A 470 -36.55 -18.71 -7.37
CA LYS A 470 -36.55 -20.17 -7.62
C LYS A 470 -35.20 -20.62 -8.17
N ASP A 471 -34.77 -20.04 -9.29
CA ASP A 471 -33.53 -20.44 -9.96
C ASP A 471 -32.30 -20.07 -9.11
N PHE A 472 -32.36 -18.98 -8.34
CA PHE A 472 -31.28 -18.63 -7.41
C PHE A 472 -31.13 -19.66 -6.30
N ASN A 473 -32.23 -20.08 -5.67
CA ASN A 473 -32.17 -21.11 -4.62
C ASN A 473 -31.66 -22.44 -5.19
N MET A 474 -32.10 -22.84 -6.40
CA MET A 474 -31.59 -24.04 -7.06
C MET A 474 -30.08 -23.97 -7.30
N LEU A 475 -29.56 -22.81 -7.71
CA LEU A 475 -28.12 -22.59 -7.85
C LEU A 475 -27.40 -22.73 -6.50
N MET A 476 -27.90 -22.10 -5.44
CA MET A 476 -27.29 -22.17 -4.11
C MET A 476 -27.27 -23.62 -3.58
N ASP A 477 -28.39 -24.33 -3.68
CA ASP A 477 -28.49 -25.73 -3.23
C ASP A 477 -27.52 -26.63 -4.01
N TYR A 478 -27.40 -26.43 -5.33
CA TYR A 478 -26.47 -27.16 -6.20
C TYR A 478 -25.00 -26.91 -5.85
N LEU A 479 -24.63 -25.66 -5.55
CA LEU A 479 -23.26 -25.33 -5.15
C LEU A 479 -22.93 -25.85 -3.75
N ASP A 480 -23.88 -25.79 -2.82
CA ASP A 480 -23.74 -26.36 -1.46
C ASP A 480 -23.54 -27.88 -1.53
N GLU A 481 -24.25 -28.61 -2.41
CA GLU A 481 -24.06 -30.06 -2.63
C GLU A 481 -22.66 -30.43 -3.16
N LEU A 482 -22.03 -29.51 -3.89
CA LEU A 482 -20.69 -29.68 -4.45
C LEU A 482 -19.58 -29.10 -3.56
N GLU A 483 -19.94 -28.53 -2.41
CA GLU A 483 -19.02 -27.79 -1.52
C GLU A 483 -18.28 -26.64 -2.24
N ILE A 484 -18.93 -26.02 -3.24
CA ILE A 484 -18.40 -24.90 -4.02
C ILE A 484 -18.89 -23.57 -3.44
N GLU A 485 -17.98 -22.65 -3.18
CA GLU A 485 -18.30 -21.38 -2.56
C GLU A 485 -18.69 -20.28 -3.58
N LEU A 486 -19.85 -19.66 -3.36
CA LEU A 486 -20.33 -18.51 -4.15
C LEU A 486 -20.28 -17.20 -3.34
N TYR A 487 -19.32 -16.34 -3.66
CA TYR A 487 -19.18 -15.02 -3.09
C TYR A 487 -20.06 -13.98 -3.80
N SER A 488 -20.98 -13.39 -3.05
CA SER A 488 -21.84 -12.30 -3.54
C SER A 488 -21.07 -10.98 -3.55
N TYR A 489 -20.81 -10.43 -4.74
CA TYR A 489 -20.07 -9.17 -4.90
C TYR A 489 -20.81 -7.96 -4.32
N GLN A 490 -20.10 -7.15 -3.55
CA GLN A 490 -20.58 -5.91 -2.93
C GLN A 490 -19.49 -4.84 -2.89
N ASN A 491 -19.88 -3.58 -3.04
CA ASN A 491 -19.02 -2.44 -2.74
C ASN A 491 -19.71 -1.60 -1.65
N PRO A 492 -19.33 -1.77 -0.37
CA PRO A 492 -19.99 -1.08 0.74
C PRO A 492 -19.51 0.37 0.93
N LEU A 493 -18.47 0.79 0.21
CA LEU A 493 -17.81 2.08 0.41
C LEU A 493 -18.14 3.14 -0.65
N ALA A 494 -18.92 2.81 -1.69
CA ALA A 494 -19.23 3.74 -2.78
C ALA A 494 -20.74 3.83 -3.05
N THR A 495 -21.26 5.06 -3.19
CA THR A 495 -22.68 5.33 -3.47
C THR A 495 -22.90 6.26 -4.65
N SER A 496 -23.93 6.00 -5.46
CA SER A 496 -24.40 6.95 -6.47
C SER A 496 -25.52 7.88 -5.95
N LYS A 497 -25.86 7.83 -4.66
CA LYS A 497 -26.91 8.66 -4.04
C LYS A 497 -26.42 10.05 -3.68
N SER A 498 -27.37 10.99 -3.54
CA SER A 498 -27.08 12.38 -3.19
C SER A 498 -26.50 12.53 -1.76
N PRO A 499 -25.55 13.47 -1.55
CA PRO A 499 -24.97 13.84 -0.24
C PRO A 499 -25.96 14.05 0.91
N LEU A 500 -27.18 14.51 0.61
CA LEU A 500 -28.21 14.78 1.63
C LEU A 500 -28.78 13.51 2.29
N SER A 501 -28.55 12.34 1.71
CA SER A 501 -29.23 11.08 2.08
C SER A 501 -28.26 9.97 2.50
N SER A 502 -26.96 10.25 2.55
CA SER A 502 -25.94 9.24 2.79
C SER A 502 -24.75 9.85 3.55
N PRO A 503 -24.08 9.08 4.43
CA PRO A 503 -22.92 9.54 5.19
C PRO A 503 -21.69 9.63 4.26
N ILE A 504 -21.71 10.62 3.38
CA ILE A 504 -20.66 10.86 2.39
C ILE A 504 -19.50 11.62 3.02
N ILE A 505 -18.29 11.20 2.69
CA ILE A 505 -17.05 11.82 3.15
C ILE A 505 -16.56 12.90 2.17
N LYS A 506 -15.71 13.79 2.68
CA LYS A 506 -15.01 14.80 1.89
C LYS A 506 -13.51 14.49 1.89
N ARG A 507 -12.80 15.02 0.91
CA ARG A 507 -11.34 15.13 0.92
C ARG A 507 -10.91 16.16 1.97
N THR A 508 -9.65 16.15 2.38
CA THR A 508 -9.11 17.12 3.38
C THR A 508 -9.19 18.55 2.87
N ASN A 509 -9.16 18.77 1.55
CA ASN A 509 -9.37 20.06 0.90
C ASN A 509 -10.85 20.51 0.79
N LEU A 510 -11.76 19.87 1.56
CA LEU A 510 -13.20 20.16 1.63
C LEU A 510 -14.05 19.77 0.40
N GLN A 511 -13.43 19.29 -0.68
CA GLN A 511 -14.16 18.81 -1.86
C GLN A 511 -14.88 17.49 -1.56
N PRO A 512 -16.04 17.21 -2.19
CA PRO A 512 -16.66 15.89 -2.12
C PRO A 512 -15.67 14.80 -2.54
N PHE A 513 -15.63 13.68 -1.82
CA PHE A 513 -14.79 12.55 -2.22
C PHE A 513 -15.53 11.77 -3.30
N VAL A 514 -15.28 12.13 -4.56
CA VAL A 514 -15.95 11.56 -5.74
C VAL A 514 -15.36 10.18 -6.07
N TYR A 515 -16.24 9.19 -6.21
CA TYR A 515 -15.92 7.88 -6.78
C TYR A 515 -16.31 7.88 -8.26
N ARG A 516 -15.40 7.50 -9.16
CA ARG A 516 -15.70 7.37 -10.59
C ARG A 516 -16.09 5.93 -10.88
N PHE A 517 -17.27 5.74 -11.46
CA PHE A 517 -17.73 4.43 -11.92
C PHE A 517 -17.44 4.28 -13.41
N ASP A 518 -16.98 3.11 -13.83
CA ASP A 518 -16.92 2.72 -15.24
C ASP A 518 -18.31 2.26 -15.73
N SER A 519 -19.31 3.12 -15.53
CA SER A 519 -20.71 2.87 -15.87
C SER A 519 -21.16 3.77 -17.02
N SER A 520 -22.00 3.24 -17.89
CA SER A 520 -22.59 3.97 -19.02
C SER A 520 -23.70 4.97 -18.64
N LEU A 521 -24.15 4.99 -17.37
CA LEU A 521 -25.21 5.91 -16.90
C LEU A 521 -24.75 6.80 -15.75
N ASN A 522 -24.24 6.20 -14.67
CA ASN A 522 -23.79 6.93 -13.50
C ASN A 522 -22.27 6.91 -13.50
N THR A 523 -21.63 7.89 -14.13
CA THR A 523 -20.16 7.96 -14.18
C THR A 523 -19.54 8.46 -12.88
N THR A 524 -20.34 9.06 -11.99
CA THR A 524 -19.89 9.64 -10.73
C THR A 524 -20.76 9.22 -9.54
N GLY A 525 -20.10 8.94 -8.42
CA GLY A 525 -20.67 8.74 -7.10
C GLY A 525 -19.77 9.33 -6.03
N TYR A 526 -19.93 8.84 -4.81
CA TYR A 526 -19.26 9.35 -3.64
C TYR A 526 -18.78 8.21 -2.75
N HIS A 527 -17.67 8.42 -2.07
CA HIS A 527 -17.26 7.53 -0.99
C HIS A 527 -18.16 7.73 0.23
N LEU A 528 -18.51 6.61 0.86
CA LEU A 528 -19.17 6.57 2.16
C LEU A 528 -18.15 6.59 3.28
N ASN A 529 -18.59 7.03 4.46
CA ASN A 529 -17.82 6.88 5.68
C ASN A 529 -17.62 5.38 5.96
N PRO A 530 -16.36 4.89 6.10
CA PRO A 530 -16.08 3.50 6.43
C PRO A 530 -16.82 2.99 7.68
N SER A 531 -17.11 3.84 8.67
CA SER A 531 -17.85 3.46 9.90
C SER A 531 -19.32 3.05 9.69
N VAL A 532 -19.82 3.02 8.44
CA VAL A 532 -21.16 2.48 8.14
C VAL A 532 -21.12 1.21 7.31
N LEU A 533 -19.94 0.62 7.14
CA LEU A 533 -19.71 -0.56 6.31
C LEU A 533 -20.51 -1.75 6.84
N ALA A 534 -20.34 -2.11 8.11
CA ALA A 534 -21.01 -3.25 8.73
C ALA A 534 -22.51 -3.02 8.82
N ASP A 535 -22.92 -1.85 9.32
CA ASP A 535 -24.34 -1.45 9.44
C ASP A 535 -25.10 -1.54 8.11
N ASN A 536 -24.45 -1.21 7.00
CA ASN A 536 -25.07 -1.28 5.67
C ASN A 536 -25.37 -2.71 5.22
N ILE A 537 -24.64 -3.70 5.72
CA ILE A 537 -24.84 -5.13 5.44
C ILE A 537 -25.76 -5.75 6.50
N LEU A 538 -25.45 -5.55 7.78
CA LEU A 538 -26.13 -6.19 8.92
C LEU A 538 -27.61 -5.81 9.03
N LYS A 539 -28.01 -4.61 8.61
CA LYS A 539 -29.42 -4.23 8.55
C LYS A 539 -30.27 -5.14 7.64
N TYR A 540 -29.64 -5.91 6.76
CA TYR A 540 -30.29 -6.89 5.88
C TYR A 540 -29.88 -8.34 6.18
N LEU A 541 -29.31 -8.61 7.36
CA LEU A 541 -28.83 -9.94 7.76
C LEU A 541 -29.90 -11.02 7.58
N LYS A 542 -31.15 -10.73 8.00
CA LYS A 542 -32.28 -11.67 7.84
C LYS A 542 -32.59 -11.97 6.38
N GLU A 543 -32.43 -11.01 5.48
CA GLU A 543 -32.62 -11.23 4.04
C GLU A 543 -31.47 -12.03 3.41
N TYR A 544 -30.22 -11.82 3.84
CA TYR A 544 -29.08 -12.66 3.45
C TYR A 544 -29.31 -14.12 3.88
N GLN A 545 -29.66 -14.33 5.15
CA GLN A 545 -29.95 -15.67 5.70
C GLN A 545 -31.11 -16.36 4.95
N LYS A 546 -32.19 -15.64 4.61
CA LYS A 546 -33.32 -16.18 3.84
C LYS A 546 -32.97 -16.58 2.40
N LEU A 547 -31.84 -16.10 1.88
CA LEU A 547 -31.32 -16.43 0.56
C LEU A 547 -30.16 -17.43 0.63
N GLY A 548 -29.77 -17.90 1.82
CA GLY A 548 -28.63 -18.80 1.98
C GLY A 548 -27.28 -18.14 1.72
N ILE A 549 -27.21 -16.81 1.60
CA ILE A 549 -25.95 -16.11 1.29
C ILE A 549 -25.13 -15.98 2.57
N ARG A 550 -24.00 -16.68 2.61
CA ARG A 550 -23.02 -16.68 3.72
C ARG A 550 -21.67 -16.07 3.32
N ASN A 551 -21.40 -15.99 2.01
CA ASN A 551 -20.11 -15.56 1.48
C ASN A 551 -20.26 -14.22 0.75
N LEU A 552 -19.51 -13.21 1.16
CA LEU A 552 -19.55 -11.87 0.60
C LEU A 552 -18.18 -11.49 0.04
N ASN A 553 -18.14 -11.02 -1.20
CA ASN A 553 -16.95 -10.36 -1.72
C ASN A 553 -17.11 -8.85 -1.46
N LEU A 554 -16.27 -8.29 -0.59
CA LEU A 554 -16.24 -6.88 -0.22
C LEU A 554 -15.18 -6.16 -1.05
N SER A 555 -15.55 -5.79 -2.27
CA SER A 555 -14.67 -5.06 -3.16
C SER A 555 -14.36 -3.65 -2.65
N TYR A 556 -13.20 -3.14 -3.04
CA TYR A 556 -12.59 -1.89 -2.60
C TYR A 556 -12.19 -1.85 -1.11
N VAL A 557 -12.80 -2.63 -0.22
CA VAL A 557 -12.50 -2.60 1.22
C VAL A 557 -11.05 -2.94 1.52
N GLY A 558 -10.52 -4.02 0.92
CA GLY A 558 -9.14 -4.46 1.14
C GLY A 558 -8.07 -3.52 0.55
N GLU A 559 -8.43 -2.68 -0.42
CA GLU A 559 -7.52 -1.70 -1.02
C GLU A 559 -7.82 -0.26 -0.55
N ALA A 560 -8.83 -0.06 0.30
CA ALA A 560 -9.26 1.25 0.74
C ALA A 560 -8.27 1.86 1.74
N GLY A 561 -7.35 2.68 1.24
CA GLY A 561 -6.42 3.45 2.08
C GLY A 561 -6.44 4.93 1.73
N TYR A 562 -7.26 5.71 2.43
CA TYR A 562 -7.35 7.16 2.23
C TYR A 562 -7.70 7.90 3.51
N SER A 563 -7.19 9.13 3.63
CA SER A 563 -7.63 10.09 4.63
C SER A 563 -8.93 10.74 4.19
N TYR A 564 -9.73 11.25 5.12
CA TYR A 564 -10.98 11.91 4.79
C TYR A 564 -11.46 12.85 5.88
N LEU A 565 -12.39 13.73 5.52
CA LEU A 565 -13.11 14.59 6.44
C LEU A 565 -14.56 14.10 6.58
N TYR A 566 -15.01 13.91 7.81
CA TYR A 566 -16.41 13.59 8.12
C TYR A 566 -16.91 14.42 9.29
N LYS A 567 -18.02 15.14 9.09
CA LYS A 567 -18.63 16.05 10.09
C LYS A 567 -17.65 17.05 10.74
N GLY A 568 -16.64 17.48 9.98
CA GLY A 568 -15.63 18.45 10.45
C GLY A 568 -14.41 17.82 11.12
N ASN A 569 -14.39 16.49 11.30
CA ASN A 569 -13.23 15.77 11.85
C ASN A 569 -12.43 15.13 10.73
N GLU A 570 -11.11 15.35 10.75
CA GLU A 570 -10.17 14.65 9.88
C GLU A 570 -9.93 13.25 10.43
N VAL A 571 -9.98 12.26 9.55
CA VAL A 571 -9.62 10.88 9.81
C VAL A 571 -8.48 10.56 8.86
N TYR A 572 -7.32 10.28 9.43
CA TYR A 572 -6.13 9.93 8.66
C TYR A 572 -6.11 8.45 8.32
N ARG A 573 -5.32 8.09 7.32
CA ARG A 573 -5.30 6.74 6.76
C ARG A 573 -5.08 5.62 7.80
N GLU A 574 -4.18 5.81 8.76
CA GLU A 574 -3.97 4.86 9.86
C GLU A 574 -5.22 4.65 10.73
N GLN A 575 -5.92 5.72 11.06
CA GLN A 575 -7.20 5.63 11.79
C GLN A 575 -8.27 4.95 10.93
N MET A 576 -8.27 5.21 9.62
CA MET A 576 -9.19 4.58 8.69
C MET A 576 -8.99 3.06 8.61
N PHE A 577 -7.74 2.57 8.60
CA PHE A 577 -7.44 1.13 8.66
C PHE A 577 -8.08 0.49 9.88
N LYS A 578 -7.88 1.11 11.05
CA LYS A 578 -8.47 0.64 12.31
C LYS A 578 -10.01 0.59 12.25
N ILE A 579 -10.64 1.61 11.67
CA ILE A 579 -12.10 1.64 11.47
C ILE A 579 -12.52 0.48 10.56
N VAL A 580 -11.85 0.27 9.43
CA VAL A 580 -12.19 -0.81 8.48
C VAL A 580 -12.03 -2.19 9.12
N GLU A 581 -10.93 -2.44 9.83
CA GLU A 581 -10.73 -3.69 10.58
C GLU A 581 -11.87 -3.96 11.57
N ASP A 582 -12.27 -2.95 12.34
CA ASP A 582 -13.30 -3.11 13.36
C ASP A 582 -14.69 -3.30 12.74
N GLU A 583 -14.96 -2.68 11.59
CA GLU A 583 -16.17 -2.94 10.79
C GLU A 583 -16.17 -4.35 10.17
N ILE A 584 -15.02 -4.83 9.68
CA ILE A 584 -14.88 -6.19 9.15
C ILE A 584 -15.11 -7.24 10.26
N LYS A 585 -14.58 -7.03 11.47
CA LYS A 585 -14.78 -7.94 12.61
C LYS A 585 -16.25 -8.13 12.97
N GLN A 586 -17.06 -7.07 12.83
CA GLN A 586 -18.52 -7.14 13.04
C GLN A 586 -19.23 -8.02 12.00
N LEU A 587 -18.61 -8.26 10.83
CA LEU A 587 -19.12 -9.10 9.76
C LEU A 587 -18.60 -10.54 9.82
N SER A 588 -17.97 -10.95 10.92
CA SER A 588 -17.41 -12.29 11.13
C SER A 588 -18.40 -13.45 11.02
N MET A 589 -19.71 -13.19 10.98
CA MET A 589 -20.72 -14.22 10.66
C MET A 589 -20.79 -14.58 9.17
N PHE A 590 -20.14 -13.80 8.29
CA PHE A 590 -19.99 -14.08 6.87
C PHE A 590 -18.57 -14.55 6.57
N ASN A 591 -18.42 -15.37 5.54
CA ASN A 591 -17.11 -15.59 4.92
C ASN A 591 -16.82 -14.40 4.00
N LEU A 592 -15.71 -13.71 4.22
CA LEU A 592 -15.38 -12.47 3.53
C LEU A 592 -14.26 -12.70 2.53
N GLY A 593 -14.54 -12.38 1.26
CA GLY A 593 -13.56 -12.31 0.19
C GLY A 593 -13.24 -10.85 -0.12
N MET A 594 -11.99 -10.57 -0.50
CA MET A 594 -11.54 -9.26 -0.96
C MET A 594 -10.71 -9.42 -2.23
N ASN A 595 -10.61 -8.35 -3.02
CA ASN A 595 -9.76 -8.30 -4.20
C ASN A 595 -8.53 -7.44 -3.87
N ASN A 596 -7.34 -7.96 -4.18
CA ASN A 596 -6.06 -7.28 -3.98
C ASN A 596 -5.90 -6.62 -2.59
N PRO A 597 -6.15 -7.34 -1.48
CA PRO A 597 -6.08 -6.74 -0.16
C PRO A 597 -4.66 -6.26 0.13
N ASN A 598 -4.57 -5.06 0.71
CA ASN A 598 -3.41 -4.61 1.43
C ASN A 598 -3.22 -5.46 2.70
N SER A 599 -2.02 -5.44 3.29
CA SER A 599 -1.67 -6.32 4.41
C SER A 599 -2.32 -6.01 5.76
N TYR A 600 -2.93 -4.83 5.95
CA TYR A 600 -3.51 -4.42 7.25
C TYR A 600 -4.87 -5.09 7.54
#